data_AF-A0A1I1LB26-F1
#
_entry.id   AF-A0A1I1LB26-F1
#
_cell.length_a   1.000
_cell.length_b   1.000
_cell.length_c   1.000
_cell.angle_alpha   90.00
_cell.angle_beta   90.00
_cell.angle_gamma   90.00
#
_symmetry.space_group_name_H-M   'P 1'
#
loop_
_entity.id
_entity.type
_entity.pdbx_description
1 polymer ?
#
loop_
_entity_poly.entity_id
_entity_poly.type
_entity_poly.pdbx_seq_one_letter_code
_entity_poly.pdbx_strand_id
1 'polypeptide(L)'
;MRMNDQEYFRSCIAKERHLAQLLGHQHIEECYESAGTLWDKAQALPKWTRDWQACGPLMTEYRIALAYAQADDVEDGSGEGAAGDVVSAGATTVTLSDHPSRDRAVMYAIVKEVIHRLEHHHAARPEQAAPLHPHP
;
A
#
# COMPACT_ATOMS: atom_id res chain seq x y z
N MET A 1 -11.65 -5.86 14.79
CA MET A 1 -12.35 -7.03 14.22
C MET A 1 -11.43 -7.58 13.15
N ARG A 2 -10.77 -8.72 13.38
CA ARG A 2 -9.75 -9.24 12.46
C ARG A 2 -10.42 -9.59 11.13
N MET A 3 -10.04 -8.90 10.05
CA MET A 3 -10.54 -9.16 8.70
C MET A 3 -10.15 -10.58 8.29
N ASN A 4 -11.05 -11.33 7.65
CA ASN A 4 -10.73 -12.69 7.20
C ASN A 4 -9.63 -12.62 6.13
N ASP A 5 -8.76 -13.63 6.05
CA ASP A 5 -7.60 -13.64 5.14
C ASP A 5 -8.00 -13.44 3.67
N GLN A 6 -9.17 -13.94 3.26
CA GLN A 6 -9.71 -13.73 1.91
C GLN A 6 -10.14 -12.27 1.66
N GLU A 7 -10.75 -11.62 2.65
CA GLU A 7 -11.15 -10.21 2.56
C GLU A 7 -9.92 -9.31 2.58
N TYR A 8 -8.94 -9.64 3.41
CA TYR A 8 -7.62 -9.01 3.42
C TYR A 8 -6.95 -9.07 2.05
N PHE A 9 -6.90 -10.26 1.46
CA PHE A 9 -6.32 -10.45 0.14
C PHE A 9 -7.05 -9.65 -0.94
N ARG A 10 -8.39 -9.67 -0.95
CA ARG A 10 -9.19 -8.85 -1.89
C ARG A 10 -8.93 -7.36 -1.72
N SER A 11 -8.79 -6.89 -0.49
CA SER A 11 -8.46 -5.50 -0.18
C SER A 11 -7.08 -5.11 -0.73
N CYS A 12 -6.09 -5.98 -0.56
CA CYS A 12 -4.75 -5.82 -1.14
C CYS A 12 -4.81 -5.66 -2.67
N ILE A 13 -5.49 -6.58 -3.36
CA ILE A 13 -5.61 -6.53 -4.84
C ILE A 13 -6.36 -5.27 -5.29
N ALA A 14 -7.41 -4.87 -4.58
CA ALA A 14 -8.14 -3.64 -4.89
C ALA A 14 -7.25 -2.40 -4.77
N LYS A 15 -6.41 -2.31 -3.73
CA LYS A 15 -5.46 -1.20 -3.56
C LYS A 15 -4.33 -1.23 -4.59
N GLU A 16 -3.78 -2.40 -4.90
CA GLU A 16 -2.77 -2.54 -5.96
C GLU A 16 -3.32 -2.12 -7.34
N ARG A 17 -4.56 -2.51 -7.66
CA ARG A 17 -5.23 -2.10 -8.90
C ARG A 17 -5.42 -0.59 -8.95
N HIS A 18 -5.89 0.00 -7.86
CA HIS A 18 -6.11 1.43 -7.76
C HIS A 18 -4.79 2.22 -7.91
N LEU A 19 -3.73 1.78 -7.23
CA LEU A 19 -2.40 2.36 -7.39
C LEU A 19 -1.93 2.27 -8.85
N ALA A 20 -2.08 1.11 -9.49
CA ALA A 20 -1.69 0.94 -10.89
C ALA A 20 -2.44 1.92 -11.82
N GLN A 21 -3.73 2.16 -11.60
CA GLN A 21 -4.50 3.15 -12.36
C GLN A 21 -3.93 4.56 -12.21
N LEU A 22 -3.60 4.96 -10.97
CA LEU A 22 -3.02 6.27 -10.67
C LEU A 22 -1.59 6.43 -11.27
N LEU A 23 -0.85 5.33 -11.41
CA LEU A 23 0.46 5.30 -12.07
C LEU A 23 0.35 5.29 -13.61
N GLY A 24 -0.86 5.22 -14.17
CA GLY A 24 -1.12 5.32 -15.61
C GLY A 24 -1.31 3.99 -16.33
N HIS A 25 -1.43 2.86 -15.61
CA HIS A 25 -1.80 1.57 -16.21
C HIS A 25 -3.29 1.56 -16.55
N GLN A 26 -3.62 1.36 -17.82
CA GLN A 26 -4.99 1.52 -18.32
C GLN A 26 -5.73 0.19 -18.51
N HIS A 27 -5.02 -0.89 -18.81
CA HIS A 27 -5.60 -2.20 -19.16
C HIS A 27 -5.29 -3.23 -18.09
N ILE A 28 -5.79 -3.01 -16.87
CA ILE A 28 -5.47 -3.85 -15.72
C ILE A 28 -6.44 -5.03 -15.64
N GLU A 29 -5.92 -6.23 -15.84
CA GLU A 29 -6.66 -7.48 -15.76
C GLU A 29 -6.12 -8.38 -14.64
N GLU A 30 -6.99 -9.21 -14.07
CA GLU A 30 -6.58 -10.26 -13.13
C GLU A 30 -6.78 -11.61 -13.82
N CYS A 31 -5.67 -12.23 -14.22
CA CYS A 31 -5.73 -13.52 -14.91
C CYS A 31 -6.17 -14.63 -13.94
N TYR A 32 -7.17 -15.42 -14.36
CA TYR A 32 -7.76 -16.49 -13.54
C TYR A 32 -6.74 -17.57 -13.13
N GLU A 33 -5.71 -17.78 -13.95
CA GLU A 33 -4.64 -18.76 -13.73
C GLU A 33 -3.58 -18.29 -12.73
N SER A 34 -3.60 -17.02 -12.33
CA SER A 34 -2.65 -16.41 -11.38
C SER A 34 -3.38 -15.50 -10.40
N ALA A 35 -4.10 -16.14 -9.46
CA ALA A 35 -4.93 -15.45 -8.47
C ALA A 35 -4.16 -14.31 -7.76
N GLY A 36 -4.73 -13.10 -7.83
CA GLY A 36 -4.13 -11.90 -7.27
C GLY A 36 -2.80 -11.48 -7.89
N THR A 37 -2.55 -11.78 -9.15
CA THR A 37 -1.56 -11.05 -9.96
C THR A 37 -2.32 -10.17 -10.94
N LEU A 38 -2.04 -8.87 -10.89
CA LEU A 38 -2.57 -7.92 -11.86
C LEU A 38 -1.65 -7.87 -13.08
N TRP A 39 -2.23 -7.67 -14.25
CA TRP A 39 -1.52 -7.59 -15.52
C TRP A 39 -1.92 -6.31 -16.23
N ASP A 40 -0.95 -5.59 -16.81
CA ASP A 40 -1.21 -4.56 -17.80
C ASP A 40 -0.74 -5.10 -19.16
N LYS A 41 -1.71 -5.42 -20.03
CA LYS A 41 -1.48 -6.17 -21.27
C LYS A 41 -0.77 -7.51 -20.98
N ALA A 42 0.48 -7.68 -21.45
CA ALA A 42 1.27 -8.89 -21.29
C ALA A 42 2.30 -8.80 -20.14
N GLN A 43 2.25 -7.74 -19.33
CA GLN A 43 3.21 -7.52 -18.25
C GLN A 43 2.56 -7.69 -16.88
N ALA A 44 3.10 -8.58 -16.06
CA ALA A 44 2.70 -8.72 -14.67
C ALA A 44 3.07 -7.45 -13.89
N LEU A 45 2.10 -6.87 -13.19
CA LEU A 45 2.30 -5.72 -12.35
C LEU A 45 2.89 -6.13 -10.99
N PRO A 46 3.67 -5.24 -10.36
CA PRO A 46 4.25 -5.49 -9.05
C PRO A 46 3.17 -5.69 -7.98
N LYS A 47 3.47 -6.56 -7.00
CA LYS A 47 2.58 -6.84 -5.87
C LYS A 47 2.89 -5.89 -4.70
N TRP A 48 2.63 -4.60 -4.85
CA TRP A 48 3.11 -3.56 -3.91
C TRP A 48 2.70 -3.75 -2.44
N THR A 49 1.59 -4.43 -2.15
CA THR A 49 1.18 -4.70 -0.76
C THR A 49 1.76 -6.01 -0.21
N ARG A 50 2.44 -6.78 -1.06
CA ARG A 50 2.85 -8.17 -0.78
C ARG A 50 4.33 -8.48 -1.05
N ASP A 51 5.04 -7.59 -1.74
CA ASP A 51 6.45 -7.74 -2.09
C ASP A 51 7.21 -6.45 -1.77
N TRP A 52 8.21 -6.57 -0.89
CA TRP A 52 9.05 -5.45 -0.50
C TRP A 52 9.92 -4.92 -1.63
N GLN A 53 10.32 -5.75 -2.60
CA GLN A 53 11.09 -5.29 -3.76
C GLN A 53 10.27 -4.31 -4.61
N ALA A 54 8.95 -4.53 -4.69
CA ALA A 54 8.01 -3.64 -5.33
C ALA A 54 7.66 -2.42 -4.46
N CYS A 55 7.45 -2.61 -3.16
CA CYS A 55 6.97 -1.58 -2.25
C CYS A 55 8.04 -0.56 -1.84
N GLY A 56 9.25 -1.03 -1.55
CA GLY A 56 10.35 -0.20 -1.02
C GLY A 56 10.67 1.04 -1.88
N PRO A 57 10.75 0.93 -3.21
CA PRO A 57 10.97 2.08 -4.08
C PRO A 57 9.92 3.20 -3.90
N LEU A 58 8.65 2.86 -3.64
CA LEU A 58 7.59 3.85 -3.41
C LEU A 58 7.86 4.74 -2.20
N MET A 59 8.43 4.19 -1.13
CA MET A 59 8.74 4.97 0.07
C MET A 59 9.71 6.10 -0.24
N THR A 60 10.76 5.80 -1.00
CA THR A 60 11.81 6.74 -1.36
C THR A 60 11.32 7.74 -2.39
N GLU A 61 10.67 7.27 -3.45
CA GLU A 61 10.15 8.10 -4.55
C GLU A 61 9.15 9.14 -4.02
N TYR A 62 8.22 8.71 -3.16
CA TYR A 62 7.19 9.59 -2.62
C TYR A 62 7.59 10.23 -1.29
N ARG A 63 8.79 10.00 -0.75
CA ARG A 63 9.28 10.53 0.54
C ARG A 63 8.30 10.26 1.69
N ILE A 64 7.99 8.99 1.90
CA ILE A 64 7.05 8.54 2.93
C ILE A 64 7.84 8.18 4.20
N ALA A 65 7.57 8.91 5.29
CA ALA A 65 8.11 8.60 6.61
C ALA A 65 7.24 7.54 7.30
N LEU A 66 7.88 6.58 7.98
CA LEU A 66 7.22 5.60 8.82
C LEU A 66 7.38 5.95 10.31
N ALA A 67 6.29 5.88 11.05
CA ALA A 67 6.27 6.00 12.50
C ALA A 67 5.46 4.84 13.11
N TYR A 68 5.91 4.32 14.24
CA TYR A 68 5.23 3.27 14.99
C TYR A 68 4.82 3.85 16.34
N ALA A 69 3.60 3.54 16.77
CA ALA A 69 3.11 3.89 18.09
C ALA A 69 2.50 2.66 18.74
N GLN A 70 2.80 2.45 20.02
CA GLN A 70 2.20 1.39 20.81
C GLN A 70 0.97 1.91 21.53
N ALA A 71 0.07 1.00 21.89
CA ALA A 71 -1.15 1.33 22.63
C ALA A 71 -0.87 2.09 23.94
N ASP A 72 0.27 1.81 24.56
CA ASP A 72 0.67 2.37 25.86
C ASP A 72 1.30 3.77 25.74
N ASP A 73 1.64 4.23 24.53
CA ASP A 73 2.22 5.56 24.29
C ASP A 73 1.16 6.69 24.28
N VAL A 74 -0.13 6.35 24.35
CA VAL A 74 -1.26 7.30 24.32
C VAL A 74 -1.73 7.61 25.75
N GLU A 75 -0.92 8.36 26.50
CA GLU A 75 -1.35 9.01 27.75
C GLU A 75 -2.21 10.25 27.44
N ASP A 76 -3.45 10.08 26.98
CA ASP A 76 -4.53 11.03 27.29
C ASP A 76 -5.92 10.57 26.79
N GLY A 77 -6.72 10.09 27.74
CA GLY A 77 -7.96 10.80 28.11
C GLY A 77 -9.17 10.85 27.18
N SER A 78 -9.15 10.33 25.95
CA SER A 78 -10.36 10.22 25.11
C SER A 78 -10.62 8.77 24.71
N GLY A 79 -11.39 8.08 25.55
CA GLY A 79 -11.84 6.73 25.29
C GLY A 79 -12.79 6.64 24.09
N GLU A 80 -12.56 5.64 23.25
CA GLU A 80 -13.46 4.51 23.03
C GLU A 80 -12.88 3.60 21.93
N GLY A 81 -12.35 2.45 22.35
CA GLY A 81 -12.21 1.29 21.49
C GLY A 81 -10.94 1.17 20.65
N ALA A 82 -10.07 0.24 21.06
CA ALA A 82 -9.03 -0.42 20.26
C ALA A 82 -7.77 0.40 19.91
N ALA A 83 -7.00 0.82 20.92
CA ALA A 83 -5.59 1.12 20.70
C ALA A 83 -4.83 -0.22 20.58
N GLY A 84 -4.79 -0.79 19.37
CA GLY A 84 -3.76 -1.78 19.02
C GLY A 84 -2.52 -1.04 18.51
N ASP A 85 -1.35 -1.69 18.52
CA ASP A 85 -0.16 -1.12 17.89
C ASP A 85 -0.48 -0.65 16.46
N VAL A 86 -0.04 0.55 16.10
CA VAL A 86 -0.29 1.16 14.79
C VAL A 86 1.02 1.44 14.05
N VAL A 87 0.92 1.52 12.73
CA VAL A 87 1.95 2.14 11.89
C VAL A 87 1.33 3.28 11.11
N SER A 88 2.05 4.39 11.09
CA SER A 88 1.74 5.55 10.27
C SER A 88 2.75 5.69 9.13
N ALA A 89 2.26 5.87 7.92
CA ALA A 89 3.00 6.16 6.70
C ALA A 89 2.54 7.53 6.20
N GLY A 90 3.31 8.59 6.48
CA GLY A 90 2.85 9.97 6.21
C GLY A 90 1.56 10.32 6.96
N ALA A 91 0.50 10.66 6.22
CA ALA A 91 -0.81 10.98 6.79
C ALA A 91 -1.70 9.74 7.01
N THR A 92 -1.25 8.56 6.55
CA THR A 92 -2.02 7.33 6.61
C THR A 92 -1.65 6.49 7.83
N THR A 93 -2.61 6.18 8.69
CA THR A 93 -2.44 5.24 9.82
C THR A 93 -3.20 3.94 9.58
N VAL A 94 -2.60 2.81 9.96
CA VAL A 94 -3.24 1.49 9.97
C VAL A 94 -2.91 0.73 11.27
N THR A 95 -3.85 -0.08 11.74
CA THR A 95 -3.68 -0.91 12.93
C THR A 95 -2.98 -2.21 12.57
N LEU A 96 -1.89 -2.56 13.25
CA LEU A 96 -1.08 -3.75 12.92
C LEU A 96 -1.88 -5.06 13.05
N SER A 97 -2.84 -5.13 13.97
CA SER A 97 -3.66 -6.32 14.21
C SER A 97 -4.65 -6.66 13.09
N ASP A 98 -4.91 -5.71 12.19
CA ASP A 98 -5.81 -5.93 11.03
C ASP A 98 -5.09 -6.64 9.87
N HIS A 99 -3.80 -6.91 10.01
CA HIS A 99 -2.95 -7.50 8.98
C HIS A 99 -2.35 -8.84 9.42
N PRO A 100 -2.03 -9.75 8.47
CA PRO A 100 -1.40 -11.04 8.80
C PRO A 100 0.01 -10.92 9.42
N SER A 101 0.71 -9.82 9.16
CA SER A 101 2.02 -9.53 9.74
C SER A 101 2.28 -8.02 9.78
N ARG A 102 3.29 -7.60 10.56
CA ARG A 102 3.73 -6.20 10.62
C ARG A 102 4.18 -5.70 9.25
N ASP A 103 4.96 -6.48 8.52
CA ASP A 103 5.40 -6.15 7.16
C ASP A 103 4.21 -5.91 6.21
N ARG A 104 3.16 -6.73 6.32
CA ARG A 104 1.94 -6.58 5.53
C ARG A 104 1.20 -5.30 5.88
N ALA A 105 1.13 -4.93 7.15
CA ALA A 105 0.58 -3.64 7.58
C ALA A 105 1.38 -2.47 7.02
N VAL A 106 2.71 -2.51 7.11
CA VAL A 106 3.59 -1.45 6.64
C VAL A 106 3.46 -1.25 5.13
N MET A 107 3.58 -2.32 4.33
CA MET A 107 3.43 -2.24 2.87
C MET A 107 2.05 -1.72 2.46
N TYR A 108 0.99 -2.16 3.17
CA TYR A 108 -0.37 -1.67 2.92
C TYR A 108 -0.53 -0.18 3.27
N ALA A 109 0.06 0.28 4.38
CA ALA A 109 0.07 1.70 4.76
C ALA A 109 0.77 2.57 3.72
N ILE A 110 1.95 2.12 3.24
CA ILE A 110 2.70 2.81 2.18
C ILE A 110 1.86 2.94 0.92
N VAL A 111 1.24 1.85 0.45
CA VAL A 111 0.41 1.88 -0.76
C VAL A 111 -0.79 2.82 -0.60
N LYS A 112 -1.47 2.81 0.55
CA LYS A 112 -2.56 3.76 0.83
C LYS A 112 -2.08 5.22 0.84
N GLU A 113 -0.91 5.49 1.40
CA GLU A 113 -0.34 6.84 1.43
C GLU A 113 0.04 7.32 0.02
N VAL A 114 0.65 6.46 -0.80
CA VAL A 114 0.97 6.81 -2.19
C VAL A 114 -0.31 7.13 -2.96
N ILE A 115 -1.34 6.29 -2.84
CA ILE A 115 -2.66 6.53 -3.43
C ILE A 115 -3.18 7.89 -2.99
N HIS A 116 -3.20 8.16 -1.67
CA HIS A 116 -3.66 9.43 -1.13
C HIS A 116 -2.90 10.62 -1.72
N ARG A 117 -1.57 10.53 -1.82
CA ARG A 117 -0.76 11.60 -2.42
C ARG A 117 -1.06 11.79 -3.90
N LEU A 118 -1.21 10.70 -4.67
CA LEU A 118 -1.50 10.80 -6.10
C LEU A 118 -2.90 11.37 -6.36
N GLU A 119 -3.89 11.02 -5.54
CA GLU A 119 -5.25 11.55 -5.65
C GLU A 119 -5.35 13.03 -5.28
N HIS A 120 -4.64 13.45 -4.22
CA HIS A 120 -4.79 14.80 -3.65
C HIS A 120 -3.68 15.80 -4.01
N HIS A 121 -2.51 15.34 -4.44
CA HIS A 121 -1.38 16.19 -4.86
C HIS A 121 -1.12 16.19 -6.36
N HIS A 122 -2.17 15.98 -7.16
CA HIS A 122 -2.18 16.01 -8.63
C HIS A 122 -1.74 17.36 -9.29
N ALA A 123 -1.07 18.26 -8.55
CA ALA A 123 -0.53 19.53 -9.01
C ALA A 123 1.00 19.57 -9.17
N ALA A 124 1.74 18.54 -8.76
CA ALA A 124 3.19 18.48 -8.98
C ALA A 124 3.62 17.06 -9.33
N ARG A 125 3.28 16.60 -10.53
CA ARG A 125 3.97 15.48 -11.17
C ARG A 125 5.40 15.96 -11.47
N PRO A 126 6.46 15.48 -10.79
CA PRO A 126 7.80 15.69 -11.30
C PRO A 126 7.89 14.92 -12.62
N GLU A 127 8.41 15.63 -13.61
CA GLU A 127 8.60 15.20 -14.98
C GLU A 127 9.35 13.84 -15.03
N GLN A 128 8.68 12.83 -15.60
CA GLN A 128 9.23 11.60 -16.18
C GLN A 128 10.20 10.77 -15.31
N ALA A 129 9.67 9.84 -14.52
CA ALA A 129 10.39 8.64 -14.13
C ALA A 129 10.37 7.64 -15.31
N ALA A 130 11.56 7.28 -15.81
CA ALA A 130 11.75 6.31 -16.87
C ALA A 130 11.15 4.93 -16.49
N PRO A 131 10.69 4.12 -17.47
CA PRO A 131 10.15 2.79 -17.19
C PRO A 131 11.23 1.94 -16.51
N LEU A 132 10.89 1.40 -15.34
CA LEU A 132 11.70 0.40 -14.64
C LEU A 132 11.75 -0.86 -15.51
N HIS A 133 12.78 -0.96 -16.35
CA HIS A 133 13.13 -2.19 -17.04
C HIS A 133 13.72 -3.19 -16.04
N PRO A 134 13.44 -4.49 -16.19
CA PRO A 134 14.18 -5.52 -15.45
C PRO A 134 15.62 -5.57 -15.97
N HIS A 135 16.60 -5.51 -15.05
CA HIS A 135 18.00 -5.79 -15.37
C HIS A 135 18.19 -7.28 -15.74
N PRO A 136 19.20 -7.62 -16.57
CA PRO A 136 19.39 -8.94 -17.18
C PRO A 136 19.80 -10.03 -16.20
#